data_AF-A0A1E3W2D3-F1
#
_entry.id   AF-A0A1E3W2D3-F1
#
_cell.length_a   1.000
_cell.length_b   1.000
_cell.length_c   1.000
_cell.angle_alpha   90.00
_cell.angle_beta   90.00
_cell.angle_gamma   90.00
#
_symmetry.space_group_name_H-M   'P 1'
#
loop_
_entity.id
_entity.type
_entity.pdbx_description
1 polymer ?
#
loop_
_entity_poly.entity_id
_entity_poly.type
_entity_poly.pdbx_seq_one_letter_code
_entity_poly.pdbx_strand_id
1 'polypeptide(L)'
;MVGSRWKAEPKDYLFEEAFLFSREFEGLASELTTQAYAPIVSTFTENLRRVVLFGEMPLQLMFLAGSFERAICESRYECGVAPNDPSKDKEDSYRDALGKRVAGYIIRDSEWASKTAFDYGAHNLKFLLGPGHPGRAALEAMLAAMITSAYSAFETLAADLWVAIVDIHFKLAANALGDKQLPANVVAGYGGDISKVGGRVLRDTKKVTFDSLNGIQEAYKRAFKGEIDKAFHPELRHTEKLRHLIAHRAGVIDQKFKDEMSGHPEYSCQPIGSRILLTGPIVRNRINACVRCGVDLVHATDTWATAHSE
;
A
#
# COMPACT_ATOMS: atom_id res chain seq x y z
N MET A 1 14.27 -21.35 -29.58
CA MET A 1 15.00 -21.38 -28.30
C MET A 1 14.13 -20.71 -27.24
N VAL A 2 13.45 -21.51 -26.41
CA VAL A 2 12.72 -20.99 -25.25
C VAL A 2 13.77 -20.72 -24.18
N GLY A 3 14.14 -19.45 -24.00
CA GLY A 3 15.14 -19.04 -23.01
C GLY A 3 14.83 -19.65 -21.65
N SER A 4 15.85 -20.15 -20.96
CA SER A 4 15.73 -20.71 -19.62
C SER A 4 14.90 -19.77 -18.75
N ARG A 5 13.67 -20.17 -18.41
CA ARG A 5 12.80 -19.40 -17.52
C ARG A 5 13.59 -19.17 -16.24
N TRP A 6 13.89 -17.91 -15.95
CA TRP A 6 14.43 -17.51 -14.66
C TRP A 6 13.46 -18.01 -13.57
N LYS A 7 13.92 -18.92 -12.71
CA LYS A 7 13.11 -19.51 -11.64
C LYS A 7 13.51 -18.83 -10.34
N ALA A 8 12.70 -17.89 -9.87
CA ALA A 8 12.87 -17.36 -8.53
C ALA A 8 12.69 -18.48 -7.50
N GLU A 9 13.65 -18.60 -6.58
CA GLU A 9 13.62 -19.52 -5.46
C GLU A 9 12.79 -18.92 -4.30
N PRO A 10 12.18 -19.74 -3.42
CA PRO A 10 11.39 -19.24 -2.30
C PRO A 10 12.12 -18.22 -1.40
N LYS A 11 13.45 -18.40 -1.23
CA LYS A 11 14.30 -17.50 -0.46
C LYS A 11 14.42 -16.09 -1.05
N ASP A 12 14.13 -15.93 -2.34
CA ASP A 12 14.28 -14.66 -3.04
C ASP A 12 13.09 -13.71 -2.77
N TYR A 13 11.96 -14.24 -2.29
CA TYR A 13 10.76 -13.45 -2.06
C TYR A 13 10.85 -12.55 -0.83
N LEU A 14 11.44 -13.03 0.27
CA LEU A 14 11.56 -12.29 1.54
C LEU A 14 10.25 -11.59 1.92
N PHE A 15 9.15 -12.34 1.88
CA PHE A 15 7.79 -11.81 1.98
C PHE A 15 7.58 -10.99 3.25
N GLU A 16 8.18 -11.44 4.36
CA GLU A 16 8.18 -10.78 5.66
C GLU A 16 8.67 -9.34 5.63
N GLU A 17 9.50 -8.96 4.66
CA GLU A 17 9.99 -7.59 4.56
C GLU A 17 8.96 -6.62 3.96
N ALA A 18 7.92 -7.11 3.27
CA ALA A 18 6.98 -6.29 2.51
C ALA A 18 6.20 -5.26 3.35
N PHE A 19 5.90 -5.58 4.61
CA PHE A 19 5.14 -4.73 5.53
C PHE A 19 6.01 -4.02 6.58
N LEU A 20 7.33 -4.23 6.55
CA LEU A 20 8.30 -3.51 7.38
C LEU A 20 8.62 -2.11 6.82
N PHE A 21 7.60 -1.40 6.34
CA PHE A 21 7.72 -0.03 5.84
C PHE A 21 7.46 0.99 6.96
N SER A 22 7.90 2.22 6.72
CA SER A 22 7.86 3.32 7.67
C SER A 22 6.44 3.63 8.15
N ARG A 23 6.32 3.94 9.44
CA ARG A 23 5.08 4.36 10.11
C ARG A 23 5.04 5.85 10.40
N GLU A 24 5.86 6.65 9.73
CA GLU A 24 5.88 8.12 9.86
C GLU A 24 4.51 8.79 9.64
N PHE A 25 3.59 8.12 8.94
CA PHE A 25 2.22 8.61 8.76
C PHE A 25 1.33 8.45 10.01
N GLU A 26 1.77 7.68 11.01
CA GLU A 26 1.08 7.52 12.29
C GLU A 26 1.36 8.76 13.16
N GLY A 27 0.32 9.49 13.55
CA GLY A 27 0.46 10.75 14.31
C GLY A 27 0.44 12.02 13.46
N LEU A 28 0.52 11.90 12.12
CA LEU A 28 0.55 13.05 11.22
C LEU A 28 -0.62 14.03 11.44
N ALA A 29 -1.82 13.52 11.74
CA ALA A 29 -2.98 14.38 12.01
C ALA A 29 -2.83 15.27 13.26
N SER A 30 -2.10 14.81 14.28
CA SER A 30 -1.86 15.59 15.51
C SER A 30 -0.80 16.67 15.35
N GLU A 31 -0.04 16.63 14.25
CA GLU A 31 1.03 17.59 13.96
C GLU A 31 0.55 18.78 13.11
N LEU A 32 -0.69 18.73 12.62
CA LEU A 32 -1.26 19.73 11.71
C LEU A 32 -1.64 21.02 12.42
N THR A 33 -1.23 22.14 11.84
CA THR A 33 -1.74 23.46 12.21
C THR A 33 -3.09 23.74 11.53
N THR A 34 -3.22 23.37 10.25
CA THR A 34 -4.43 23.59 9.43
C THR A 34 -5.45 22.47 9.67
N GLN A 35 -6.41 22.72 10.56
CA GLN A 35 -7.44 21.75 10.96
C GLN A 35 -8.28 21.19 9.79
N ALA A 36 -8.42 21.95 8.70
CA ALA A 36 -9.12 21.50 7.50
C ALA A 36 -8.48 20.26 6.84
N TYR A 37 -7.19 19.99 7.10
CA TYR A 37 -6.48 18.83 6.54
C TYR A 37 -6.65 17.56 7.37
N ALA A 38 -7.11 17.65 8.63
CA ALA A 38 -7.20 16.50 9.52
C ALA A 38 -8.04 15.33 8.97
N PRO A 39 -9.23 15.54 8.36
CA PRO A 39 -9.99 14.44 7.77
C PRO A 39 -9.30 13.76 6.57
N ILE A 40 -8.56 14.54 5.77
CA ILE A 40 -7.82 14.06 4.60
C ILE A 40 -6.65 13.19 5.07
N VAL A 41 -5.88 13.69 6.04
CA VAL A 41 -4.75 12.96 6.64
C VAL A 41 -5.22 11.69 7.36
N SER A 42 -6.33 11.77 8.11
CA SER A 42 -6.93 10.59 8.75
C SER A 42 -7.28 9.48 7.73
N THR A 43 -7.85 9.87 6.59
CA THR A 43 -8.17 8.94 5.49
C THR A 43 -6.91 8.30 4.90
N PHE A 44 -5.86 9.08 4.68
CA PHE A 44 -4.56 8.58 4.23
C PHE A 44 -3.94 7.59 5.22
N THR A 45 -3.89 7.96 6.51
CA THR A 45 -3.40 7.10 7.60
C THR A 45 -4.16 5.78 7.66
N GLU A 46 -5.49 5.81 7.58
CA GLU A 46 -6.33 4.61 7.62
C GLU A 46 -6.12 3.71 6.39
N ASN A 47 -5.98 4.30 5.20
CA ASN A 47 -5.67 3.53 3.99
C ASN A 47 -4.31 2.84 4.08
N LEU A 48 -3.28 3.49 4.62
CA LEU A 48 -1.96 2.87 4.82
C LEU A 48 -1.99 1.79 5.92
N ARG A 49 -2.75 1.98 7.00
CA ARG A 49 -2.99 0.92 8.01
C ARG A 49 -3.62 -0.32 7.40
N ARG A 50 -4.56 -0.17 6.45
CA ARG A 50 -5.14 -1.31 5.75
C ARG A 50 -4.10 -2.04 4.89
N VAL A 51 -3.17 -1.32 4.24
CA VAL A 51 -2.07 -1.93 3.48
C VAL A 51 -1.17 -2.77 4.40
N VAL A 52 -0.87 -2.25 5.60
CA VAL A 52 -0.13 -2.98 6.63
C VAL A 52 -0.84 -4.28 6.99
N LEU A 53 -2.08 -4.17 7.49
CA LEU A 53 -2.83 -5.31 8.01
C LEU A 53 -3.03 -6.37 6.93
N PHE A 54 -3.24 -5.93 5.68
CA PHE A 54 -3.35 -6.80 4.54
C PHE A 54 -2.05 -7.59 4.26
N GLY A 55 -0.88 -6.95 4.41
CA GLY A 55 0.41 -7.63 4.27
C GLY A 55 0.74 -8.57 5.43
N GLU A 56 0.34 -8.23 6.66
CA GLU A 56 0.57 -9.04 7.86
C GLU A 56 -0.33 -10.28 7.92
N MET A 57 -1.53 -10.20 7.32
CA MET A 57 -2.58 -11.20 7.47
C MET A 57 -2.14 -12.63 7.10
N PRO A 58 -1.42 -12.92 6.00
CA PRO A 58 -1.01 -14.30 5.74
C PRO A 58 -0.01 -14.85 6.75
N LEU A 59 0.84 -14.02 7.36
CA LEU A 59 1.74 -14.48 8.40
C LEU A 59 0.97 -14.87 9.66
N GLN A 60 -0.01 -14.05 10.04
CA GLN A 60 -0.89 -14.34 11.17
C GLN A 60 -1.72 -15.60 10.91
N LEU A 61 -2.25 -15.79 9.69
CA LEU A 61 -2.99 -16.99 9.32
C LEU A 61 -2.11 -18.24 9.31
N MET A 62 -0.88 -18.16 8.80
CA MET A 62 0.07 -19.27 8.80
C MET A 62 0.51 -19.65 10.21
N PHE A 63 0.72 -18.65 11.07
CA PHE A 63 0.97 -18.87 12.49
C PHE A 63 -0.22 -19.56 13.15
N LEU A 64 -1.42 -19.00 12.98
CA LEU A 64 -2.63 -19.54 13.57
C LEU A 64 -2.87 -20.98 13.13
N ALA A 65 -2.75 -21.26 11.82
CA ALA A 65 -2.92 -22.60 11.26
C ALA A 65 -1.93 -23.60 11.87
N GLY A 66 -0.64 -23.26 11.95
CA GLY A 66 0.36 -24.15 12.55
C GLY A 66 0.17 -24.33 14.06
N SER A 67 -0.26 -23.28 14.77
CA SER A 67 -0.60 -23.37 16.19
C SER A 67 -1.81 -24.29 16.43
N PHE A 68 -2.84 -24.22 15.59
CA PHE A 68 -3.98 -25.14 15.64
C PHE A 68 -3.56 -26.58 15.33
N GLU A 69 -2.80 -26.80 14.26
CA GLU A 69 -2.33 -28.12 13.89
C GLU A 69 -1.51 -28.76 15.02
N ARG A 70 -0.57 -28.00 15.59
CA ARG A 70 0.22 -28.43 16.75
C ARG A 70 -0.66 -28.75 17.95
N ALA A 71 -1.58 -27.86 18.31
CA ALA A 71 -2.49 -28.06 19.44
C ALA A 71 -3.35 -29.32 19.26
N ILE A 72 -3.82 -29.58 18.04
CA ILE A 72 -4.55 -30.81 17.71
C ILE A 72 -3.64 -32.03 17.88
N CYS A 73 -2.44 -32.03 17.30
CA CYS A 73 -1.50 -33.15 17.40
C CYS A 73 -1.15 -33.48 18.86
N GLU A 74 -0.81 -32.47 19.66
CA GLU A 74 -0.49 -32.62 21.09
C GLU A 74 -1.70 -33.12 21.88
N SER A 75 -2.89 -32.54 21.65
CA SER A 75 -4.11 -32.97 22.34
C SER A 75 -4.55 -34.39 21.97
N ARG A 76 -4.38 -34.80 20.70
CA ARG A 76 -4.62 -36.19 20.26
C ARG A 76 -3.70 -37.16 20.99
N TYR A 77 -2.42 -36.83 21.05
CA TYR A 77 -1.41 -37.62 21.74
C TYR A 77 -1.75 -37.79 23.23
N GLU A 78 -2.16 -36.71 23.91
CA GLU A 78 -2.61 -36.74 25.31
C GLU A 78 -3.88 -37.60 25.53
N CYS A 79 -4.71 -37.75 24.51
CA CYS A 79 -5.87 -38.65 24.51
C CYS A 79 -5.54 -40.11 24.14
N GLY A 80 -4.24 -40.43 23.98
CA GLY A 80 -3.79 -41.76 23.59
C GLY A 80 -4.12 -42.11 22.14
N VAL A 81 -4.26 -41.11 21.27
CA VAL A 81 -4.56 -41.27 19.83
C VAL A 81 -3.37 -40.72 19.03
N ALA A 82 -2.94 -41.45 18.00
CA ALA A 82 -1.89 -40.95 17.12
C ALA A 82 -2.37 -39.70 16.36
N PRO A 83 -1.51 -38.70 16.07
CA PRO A 83 -1.94 -37.46 15.41
C PRO A 83 -2.72 -37.66 14.11
N ASN A 84 -2.38 -38.70 13.33
CA ASN A 84 -3.00 -39.00 12.04
C ASN A 84 -4.09 -40.07 12.11
N ASP A 85 -4.50 -40.52 13.30
CA ASP A 85 -5.53 -41.55 13.45
C ASP A 85 -6.95 -40.92 13.54
N PRO A 86 -7.84 -41.15 12.56
CA PRO A 86 -9.19 -40.61 12.59
C PRO A 86 -10.21 -41.51 13.33
N SER A 87 -9.76 -42.64 13.91
CA SER A 87 -10.65 -43.67 14.47
C SER A 87 -11.67 -43.15 15.49
N LYS A 88 -11.27 -42.18 16.32
CA LYS A 88 -12.12 -41.59 17.37
C LYS A 88 -12.81 -40.29 16.97
N ASP A 89 -12.57 -39.76 15.77
CA ASP A 89 -13.08 -38.43 15.38
C ASP A 89 -14.62 -38.33 15.31
N LYS A 90 -15.31 -39.47 15.33
CA LYS A 90 -16.78 -39.54 15.36
C LYS A 90 -17.35 -39.71 16.77
N GLU A 91 -16.52 -39.92 17.79
CA GLU A 91 -16.96 -40.09 19.18
C GLU A 91 -17.15 -38.71 19.84
N ASP A 92 -18.39 -38.36 20.22
CA ASP A 92 -18.70 -37.03 20.77
C ASP A 92 -17.90 -36.72 22.05
N SER A 93 -17.75 -37.71 22.95
CA SER A 93 -16.97 -37.56 24.19
C SER A 93 -15.50 -37.25 23.93
N TYR A 94 -14.92 -37.85 22.89
CA TYR A 94 -13.56 -37.57 22.45
C TYR A 94 -13.44 -36.18 21.84
N ARG A 95 -14.37 -35.80 20.95
CA ARG A 95 -14.39 -34.46 20.33
C ARG A 95 -14.49 -33.35 21.36
N ASP A 96 -15.33 -33.53 22.39
CA ASP A 96 -15.46 -32.58 23.50
C ASP A 96 -14.18 -32.47 24.32
N ALA A 97 -13.54 -33.60 24.63
CA ALA A 97 -12.27 -33.61 25.36
C ALA A 97 -11.14 -32.96 24.56
N LEU A 98 -11.05 -33.28 23.26
CA LEU A 98 -10.10 -32.71 22.32
C LEU A 98 -10.30 -31.20 22.20
N GLY A 99 -11.55 -30.74 22.01
CA GLY A 99 -11.88 -29.33 21.90
C GLY A 99 -11.48 -28.51 23.13
N LYS A 100 -11.73 -29.04 24.35
CA LYS A 100 -11.30 -28.38 25.60
C LYS A 100 -9.78 -28.23 25.69
N ARG A 101 -9.02 -29.25 25.27
CA ARG A 101 -7.55 -29.20 25.29
C ARG A 101 -7.01 -28.22 24.25
N VAL A 102 -7.48 -28.31 23.01
CA VAL A 102 -7.09 -27.38 21.93
C VAL A 102 -7.37 -25.93 22.33
N ALA A 103 -8.53 -25.65 22.93
CA ALA A 103 -8.84 -24.31 23.45
C ALA A 103 -7.84 -23.85 24.52
N GLY A 104 -7.45 -24.74 25.45
CA GLY A 104 -6.44 -24.44 26.47
C GLY A 104 -5.06 -24.10 25.87
N TYR A 105 -4.63 -24.84 24.84
CA TYR A 105 -3.40 -24.57 24.10
C TYR A 105 -3.42 -23.19 23.42
N ILE A 106 -4.51 -22.87 22.71
CA ILE A 106 -4.65 -21.58 22.00
C ILE A 106 -4.64 -20.39 22.95
N ILE A 107 -5.33 -20.50 24.09
CA ILE A 107 -5.35 -19.43 25.11
C ILE A 107 -3.94 -19.18 25.65
N ARG A 108 -3.22 -20.25 25.99
CA ARG A 108 -1.85 -20.15 26.52
C ARG A 108 -0.87 -19.55 25.50
N ASP A 109 -0.99 -19.93 24.23
CA ASP A 109 -0.07 -19.48 23.19
C ASP A 109 -0.40 -18.06 22.69
N SER A 110 -1.61 -17.55 22.93
CA SER A 110 -2.02 -16.19 22.57
C SER A 110 -1.23 -15.09 23.32
N GLU A 111 -0.67 -15.42 24.49
CA GLU A 111 0.18 -14.51 25.27
C GLU A 111 1.61 -14.39 24.69
N TRP A 112 2.04 -15.32 23.82
CA TRP A 112 3.38 -15.36 23.22
C TRP A 112 3.47 -14.69 21.83
N ALA A 113 2.39 -14.06 21.37
CA ALA A 113 2.01 -14.09 19.95
C ALA A 113 2.43 -12.92 19.04
N SER A 114 3.33 -12.00 19.43
CA SER A 114 3.76 -10.98 18.45
C SER A 114 4.97 -11.46 17.64
N LYS A 115 6.18 -11.40 18.18
CA LYS A 115 7.40 -11.67 17.40
C LYS A 115 7.52 -13.11 16.91
N THR A 116 7.28 -14.08 17.79
CA THR A 116 7.37 -15.52 17.47
C THR A 116 6.36 -15.91 16.38
N ALA A 117 5.18 -15.28 16.39
CA ALA A 117 4.16 -15.53 15.39
C ALA A 117 4.60 -15.09 13.99
N PHE A 118 5.23 -13.93 13.87
CA PHE A 118 5.75 -13.44 12.60
C PHE A 118 6.85 -14.34 12.04
N ASP A 119 7.84 -14.70 12.86
CA ASP A 119 8.97 -15.54 12.43
C ASP A 119 8.48 -16.93 11.98
N TYR A 120 7.56 -17.52 12.74
CA TYR A 120 6.98 -18.83 12.43
C TYR A 120 6.08 -18.77 11.18
N GLY A 121 5.22 -17.75 11.06
CA GLY A 121 4.39 -17.53 9.89
C GLY A 121 5.25 -17.35 8.63
N ALA A 122 6.32 -16.57 8.71
CA ALA A 122 7.24 -16.33 7.60
C ALA A 122 7.99 -17.60 7.19
N HIS A 123 8.42 -18.40 8.16
CA HIS A 123 9.03 -19.71 7.89
C HIS A 123 8.08 -20.60 7.09
N ASN A 124 6.83 -20.74 7.53
CA ASN A 124 5.86 -21.62 6.87
C ASN A 124 5.41 -21.08 5.51
N LEU A 125 5.37 -19.75 5.33
CA LEU A 125 4.97 -19.16 4.05
C LEU A 125 5.93 -19.54 2.90
N LYS A 126 7.21 -19.86 3.21
CA LYS A 126 8.19 -20.30 2.22
C LYS A 126 7.76 -21.58 1.49
N PHE A 127 6.98 -22.45 2.14
CA PHE A 127 6.42 -23.63 1.47
C PHE A 127 5.41 -23.26 0.38
N LEU A 128 4.62 -22.20 0.60
CA LEU A 128 3.63 -21.74 -0.38
C LEU A 128 4.25 -21.03 -1.59
N LEU A 129 5.49 -20.57 -1.47
CA LEU A 129 6.27 -19.90 -2.52
C LEU A 129 7.06 -20.87 -3.41
N GLY A 130 6.98 -22.17 -3.11
CA GLY A 130 7.60 -23.24 -3.90
C GLY A 130 7.22 -23.18 -5.40
N PRO A 131 8.13 -23.57 -6.31
CA PRO A 131 7.81 -23.65 -7.73
C PRO A 131 6.58 -24.53 -7.99
N GLY A 132 5.57 -23.98 -8.69
CA GLY A 132 4.34 -24.70 -9.03
C GLY A 132 3.27 -24.72 -7.94
N HIS A 133 3.55 -24.18 -6.75
CA HIS A 133 2.56 -24.10 -5.68
C HIS A 133 1.52 -23.00 -6.01
N PRO A 134 0.20 -23.29 -5.95
CA PRO A 134 -0.84 -22.31 -6.30
C PRO A 134 -0.85 -21.09 -5.38
N GLY A 135 -0.44 -21.26 -4.11
CA GLY A 135 -0.29 -20.18 -3.14
C GLY A 135 0.71 -19.08 -3.57
N ARG A 136 1.68 -19.40 -4.41
CA ARG A 136 2.65 -18.42 -4.92
C ARG A 136 1.96 -17.30 -5.70
N ALA A 137 1.04 -17.65 -6.59
CA ALA A 137 0.31 -16.67 -7.39
C ALA A 137 -0.57 -15.75 -6.50
N ALA A 138 -1.15 -16.31 -5.43
CA ALA A 138 -1.92 -15.54 -4.46
C ALA A 138 -1.03 -14.54 -3.71
N LEU A 139 0.16 -14.96 -3.26
CA LEU A 139 1.10 -14.08 -2.57
C LEU A 139 1.66 -12.98 -3.48
N GLU A 140 1.99 -13.31 -4.74
CA GLU A 140 2.39 -12.31 -5.74
C GLU A 140 1.28 -11.28 -6.01
N ALA A 141 0.03 -11.73 -6.14
CA ALA A 141 -1.12 -10.85 -6.31
C ALA A 141 -1.30 -9.93 -5.10
N MET A 142 -1.06 -10.45 -3.90
CA MET A 142 -1.14 -9.67 -2.67
C MET A 142 -0.05 -8.58 -2.60
N LEU A 143 1.20 -8.92 -2.91
CA LEU A 143 2.29 -7.93 -3.00
C LEU A 143 1.99 -6.84 -4.03
N ALA A 144 1.43 -7.21 -5.18
CA ALA A 144 1.02 -6.26 -6.21
C ALA A 144 -0.11 -5.33 -5.72
N ALA A 145 -1.08 -5.88 -4.97
CA ALA A 145 -2.18 -5.13 -4.38
C ALA A 145 -1.67 -4.14 -3.32
N MET A 146 -0.68 -4.51 -2.49
CA MET A 146 -0.08 -3.59 -1.51
C MET A 146 0.52 -2.35 -2.18
N ILE A 147 1.30 -2.52 -3.26
CA ILE A 147 1.90 -1.40 -4.00
C ILE A 147 0.81 -0.52 -4.63
N THR A 148 -0.19 -1.14 -5.25
CA THR A 148 -1.28 -0.43 -5.91
C THR A 148 -2.10 0.39 -4.91
N SER A 149 -2.46 -0.21 -3.77
CA SER A 149 -3.20 0.45 -2.70
C SER A 149 -2.42 1.60 -2.05
N ALA A 150 -1.11 1.43 -1.82
CA ALA A 150 -0.28 2.48 -1.27
C ALA A 150 -0.14 3.68 -2.23
N TYR A 151 0.03 3.41 -3.53
CA TYR A 151 0.05 4.48 -4.54
C TYR A 151 -1.31 5.18 -4.66
N SER A 152 -2.41 4.44 -4.66
CA SER A 152 -3.76 5.04 -4.67
C SER A 152 -4.04 5.88 -3.43
N ALA A 153 -3.58 5.45 -2.24
CA ALA A 153 -3.69 6.24 -1.03
C ALA A 153 -2.96 7.58 -1.16
N PHE A 154 -1.74 7.57 -1.71
CA PHE A 154 -0.98 8.79 -2.01
C PHE A 154 -1.69 9.68 -3.06
N GLU A 155 -2.17 9.09 -4.16
CA GLU A 155 -2.85 9.82 -5.24
C GLU A 155 -4.11 10.53 -4.74
N THR A 156 -4.92 9.85 -3.92
CA THR A 156 -6.09 10.45 -3.27
C THR A 156 -5.70 11.56 -2.30
N LEU A 157 -4.70 11.33 -1.43
CA LEU A 157 -4.18 12.34 -0.53
C LEU A 157 -3.77 13.60 -1.29
N ALA A 158 -2.96 13.46 -2.33
CA ALA A 158 -2.45 14.58 -3.11
C ALA A 158 -3.58 15.36 -3.82
N ALA A 159 -4.58 14.67 -4.37
CA ALA A 159 -5.70 15.32 -5.01
C ALA A 159 -6.57 16.10 -4.00
N ASP A 160 -6.93 15.48 -2.88
CA ASP A 160 -7.81 16.09 -1.88
C ASP A 160 -7.12 17.24 -1.14
N LEU A 161 -5.84 17.08 -0.80
CA LEU A 161 -5.03 18.10 -0.16
C LEU A 161 -4.85 19.32 -1.08
N TRP A 162 -4.58 19.10 -2.38
CA TRP A 162 -4.51 20.18 -3.36
C TRP A 162 -5.84 20.94 -3.46
N VAL A 163 -6.97 20.24 -3.52
CA VAL A 163 -8.29 20.90 -3.56
C VAL A 163 -8.52 21.72 -2.29
N ALA A 164 -8.26 21.15 -1.12
CA ALA A 164 -8.48 21.82 0.15
C ALA A 164 -7.67 23.11 0.28
N ILE A 165 -6.36 23.08 0.00
CA ILE A 165 -5.51 24.27 0.10
C ILE A 165 -5.85 25.34 -0.94
N VAL A 166 -6.22 24.95 -2.16
CA VAL A 166 -6.62 25.88 -3.22
C VAL A 166 -7.97 26.53 -2.95
N ASP A 167 -8.91 25.79 -2.34
CA ASP A 167 -10.21 26.32 -1.92
C ASP A 167 -10.09 27.31 -0.75
N ILE A 168 -9.08 27.15 0.11
CA ILE A 168 -8.79 28.09 1.21
C ILE A 168 -8.12 29.35 0.66
N HIS A 169 -7.15 29.21 -0.26
CA HIS A 169 -6.37 30.32 -0.78
C HIS A 169 -6.60 30.54 -2.27
N PHE A 170 -7.56 31.41 -2.62
CA PHE A 170 -7.94 31.69 -4.01
C PHE A 170 -6.77 32.11 -4.92
N LYS A 171 -5.71 32.72 -4.37
CA LYS A 171 -4.48 33.04 -5.12
C LYS A 171 -3.84 31.81 -5.76
N LEU A 172 -3.92 30.64 -5.11
CA LEU A 172 -3.43 29.38 -5.66
C LEU A 172 -4.29 28.93 -6.85
N ALA A 173 -5.60 29.14 -6.79
CA ALA A 173 -6.50 28.85 -7.91
C ALA A 173 -6.17 29.71 -9.12
N ALA A 174 -5.92 31.02 -8.89
CA ALA A 174 -5.50 31.94 -9.94
C ALA A 174 -4.14 31.52 -10.56
N ASN A 175 -3.15 31.17 -9.72
CA ASN A 175 -1.86 30.66 -10.20
C ASN A 175 -2.01 29.38 -11.03
N ALA A 176 -2.83 28.43 -10.57
CA ALA A 176 -3.06 27.16 -11.25
C ALA A 176 -3.81 27.30 -12.57
N LEU A 177 -4.74 28.27 -12.64
CA LEU A 177 -5.51 28.57 -13.84
C LEU A 177 -4.65 29.28 -14.91
N GLY A 178 -3.77 30.19 -14.50
CA GLY A 178 -2.98 31.03 -15.40
C GLY A 178 -3.88 31.87 -16.32
N ASP A 179 -3.56 31.93 -17.61
CA ASP A 179 -4.35 32.69 -18.61
C ASP A 179 -5.61 31.97 -19.10
N LYS A 180 -5.90 30.76 -18.58
CA LYS A 180 -7.06 29.98 -19.01
C LYS A 180 -8.33 30.61 -18.47
N GLN A 181 -9.36 30.70 -19.30
CA GLN A 181 -10.68 31.15 -18.85
C GLN A 181 -11.56 29.97 -18.42
N LEU A 182 -12.40 30.21 -17.41
CA LEU A 182 -13.48 29.31 -17.03
C LEU A 182 -14.72 29.61 -17.87
N PRO A 183 -15.42 28.59 -18.39
CA PRO A 183 -16.69 28.82 -19.08
C PRO A 183 -17.71 29.53 -18.20
N ALA A 184 -18.43 30.51 -18.75
CA ALA A 184 -19.39 31.32 -17.98
C ALA A 184 -20.49 30.49 -17.31
N ASN A 185 -20.92 29.39 -17.94
CA ASN A 185 -21.89 28.46 -17.37
C ASN A 185 -21.36 27.71 -16.13
N VAL A 186 -20.05 27.44 -16.06
CA VAL A 186 -19.43 26.87 -14.86
C VAL A 186 -19.48 27.88 -13.73
N VAL A 187 -19.04 29.12 -13.97
CA VAL A 187 -19.07 30.19 -12.97
C VAL A 187 -20.51 30.44 -12.46
N ALA A 188 -21.48 30.48 -13.37
CA ALA A 188 -22.89 30.61 -13.02
C ALA A 188 -23.40 29.43 -12.17
N GLY A 189 -22.95 28.20 -12.44
CA GLY A 189 -23.30 27.00 -11.68
C GLY A 189 -22.87 27.02 -10.22
N TYR A 190 -21.86 27.82 -9.87
CA TYR A 190 -21.41 28.05 -8.48
C TYR A 190 -21.91 29.38 -7.91
N GLY A 191 -22.97 29.97 -8.47
CA GLY A 191 -23.57 31.20 -7.96
C GLY A 191 -22.78 32.46 -8.27
N GLY A 192 -21.86 32.42 -9.24
CA GLY A 192 -21.07 33.58 -9.68
C GLY A 192 -19.81 33.85 -8.85
N ASP A 193 -19.62 33.17 -7.72
CA ASP A 193 -18.44 33.29 -6.87
C ASP A 193 -17.75 31.93 -6.69
N ILE A 194 -16.53 31.82 -7.23
CA ILE A 194 -15.71 30.61 -7.15
C ILE A 194 -14.59 30.72 -6.10
N SER A 195 -14.53 31.82 -5.33
CA SER A 195 -13.40 32.10 -4.43
C SER A 195 -13.13 31.02 -3.39
N LYS A 196 -14.18 30.30 -2.96
CA LYS A 196 -14.14 29.24 -1.93
C LYS A 196 -14.20 27.82 -2.47
N VAL A 197 -14.29 27.67 -3.79
CA VAL A 197 -14.47 26.38 -4.49
C VAL A 197 -13.53 26.25 -5.70
N GLY A 198 -12.52 27.13 -5.80
CA GLY A 198 -11.64 27.22 -6.96
C GLY A 198 -10.90 25.92 -7.26
N GLY A 199 -10.43 25.22 -6.23
CA GLY A 199 -9.76 23.92 -6.36
C GLY A 199 -10.71 22.87 -6.91
N ARG A 200 -11.93 22.78 -6.35
CA ARG A 200 -12.98 21.88 -6.87
C ARG A 200 -13.32 22.18 -8.32
N VAL A 201 -13.58 23.44 -8.65
CA VAL A 201 -13.90 23.88 -10.02
C VAL A 201 -12.79 23.49 -11.00
N LEU A 202 -11.53 23.73 -10.66
CA LEU A 202 -10.39 23.42 -11.53
C LEU A 202 -10.21 21.92 -11.77
N ARG A 203 -10.42 21.11 -10.72
CA ARG A 203 -10.38 19.65 -10.81
C ARG A 203 -11.55 19.12 -11.66
N ASP A 204 -12.77 19.53 -11.35
CA ASP A 204 -13.99 19.00 -11.97
C ASP A 204 -14.09 19.39 -13.46
N THR A 205 -13.56 20.57 -13.82
CA THR A 205 -13.43 21.01 -15.22
C THR A 205 -12.19 20.48 -15.94
N LYS A 206 -11.41 19.59 -15.30
CA LYS A 206 -10.17 19.00 -15.83
C LYS A 206 -9.13 20.02 -16.30
N LYS A 207 -9.13 21.22 -15.70
CA LYS A 207 -8.04 22.20 -15.92
C LYS A 207 -6.77 21.78 -15.21
N VAL A 208 -6.92 20.94 -14.19
CA VAL A 208 -5.89 20.24 -13.43
C VAL A 208 -6.29 18.77 -13.35
N THR A 209 -5.34 17.84 -13.48
CA THR A 209 -5.58 16.39 -13.39
C THR A 209 -4.64 15.74 -12.38
N PHE A 210 -5.11 14.66 -11.76
CA PHE A 210 -4.39 13.87 -10.76
C PHE A 210 -4.35 12.39 -11.17
N ASP A 211 -4.36 12.12 -12.48
CA ASP A 211 -4.41 10.79 -13.09
C ASP A 211 -3.01 10.17 -13.32
N SER A 212 -1.96 10.97 -13.11
CA SER A 212 -0.55 10.58 -13.21
C SER A 212 0.28 11.41 -12.24
N LEU A 213 1.44 10.90 -11.83
CA LEU A 213 2.39 11.61 -10.98
C LEU A 213 2.80 12.94 -11.61
N ASN A 214 3.03 12.97 -12.93
CA ASN A 214 3.35 14.20 -13.64
C ASN A 214 2.20 15.22 -13.59
N GLY A 215 0.95 14.76 -13.69
CA GLY A 215 -0.24 15.61 -13.53
C GLY A 215 -0.31 16.21 -12.12
N ILE A 216 -0.09 15.39 -11.09
CA ILE A 216 -0.03 15.82 -9.69
C ILE A 216 1.09 16.86 -9.49
N GLN A 217 2.31 16.57 -9.94
CA GLN A 217 3.45 17.48 -9.80
C GLN A 217 3.20 18.82 -10.51
N GLU A 218 2.67 18.80 -11.73
CA GLU A 218 2.34 20.02 -12.47
C GLU A 218 1.22 20.83 -11.80
N ALA A 219 0.23 20.17 -11.19
CA ALA A 219 -0.83 20.81 -10.43
C ALA A 219 -0.27 21.65 -9.27
N TYR A 220 0.58 21.03 -8.47
CA TYR A 220 1.22 21.66 -7.32
C TYR A 220 2.23 22.72 -7.76
N LYS A 221 3.10 22.41 -8.72
CA LYS A 221 4.09 23.36 -9.25
C LYS A 221 3.46 24.65 -9.76
N ARG A 222 2.33 24.56 -10.47
CA ARG A 222 1.62 25.77 -10.96
C ARG A 222 0.99 26.55 -9.82
N ALA A 223 0.26 25.88 -8.93
CA ALA A 223 -0.42 26.54 -7.82
C ALA A 223 0.58 27.27 -6.89
N PHE A 224 1.67 26.60 -6.52
CA PHE A 224 2.66 27.03 -5.53
C PHE A 224 3.93 27.63 -6.15
N LYS A 225 3.97 27.83 -7.47
CA LYS A 225 5.15 28.35 -8.20
C LYS A 225 6.46 27.61 -7.85
N GLY A 226 6.36 26.31 -7.59
CA GLY A 226 7.49 25.42 -7.27
C GLY A 226 7.94 25.39 -5.81
N GLU A 227 7.33 26.15 -4.89
CA GLU A 227 7.77 26.24 -3.48
C GLU A 227 7.77 24.90 -2.74
N ILE A 228 6.91 23.97 -3.15
CA ILE A 228 6.72 22.66 -2.52
C ILE A 228 7.23 21.49 -3.38
N ASP A 229 7.92 21.76 -4.51
CA ASP A 229 8.38 20.72 -5.44
C ASP A 229 9.28 19.68 -4.76
N LYS A 230 9.98 20.08 -3.68
CA LYS A 230 10.86 19.22 -2.88
C LYS A 230 10.13 18.10 -2.14
N ALA A 231 8.82 18.20 -1.94
CA ALA A 231 8.04 17.12 -1.33
C ALA A 231 7.89 15.90 -2.26
N PHE A 232 8.11 16.07 -3.57
CA PHE A 232 7.98 14.99 -4.55
C PHE A 232 9.30 14.26 -4.78
N HIS A 233 9.41 13.08 -4.18
CA HIS A 233 10.61 12.24 -4.29
C HIS A 233 10.71 11.51 -5.64
N PRO A 234 11.91 11.42 -6.26
CA PRO A 234 12.11 10.69 -7.51
C PRO A 234 11.65 9.23 -7.46
N GLU A 235 11.76 8.56 -6.32
CA GLU A 235 11.41 7.16 -6.12
C GLU A 235 9.93 6.86 -6.34
N LEU A 236 9.07 7.86 -6.18
CA LEU A 236 7.63 7.73 -6.40
C LEU A 236 7.30 7.45 -7.87
N ARG A 237 8.14 7.94 -8.79
CA ARG A 237 8.02 7.63 -10.22
C ARG A 237 8.13 6.13 -10.48
N HIS A 238 9.02 5.44 -9.78
CA HIS A 238 9.17 3.98 -9.90
C HIS A 238 7.93 3.25 -9.39
N THR A 239 7.32 3.74 -8.31
CA THR A 239 6.05 3.18 -7.80
C THR A 239 4.92 3.38 -8.82
N GLU A 240 4.81 4.56 -9.43
CA GLU A 240 3.83 4.81 -10.50
C GLU A 240 4.02 3.84 -11.67
N LYS A 241 5.26 3.66 -12.17
CA LYS A 241 5.55 2.74 -13.28
C LYS A 241 5.20 1.30 -12.95
N LEU A 242 5.49 0.87 -11.72
CA LEU A 242 5.16 -0.46 -11.27
C LEU A 242 3.63 -0.66 -11.15
N ARG A 243 2.91 0.32 -10.59
CA ARG A 243 1.43 0.31 -10.55
C ARG A 243 0.84 0.26 -11.96
N HIS A 244 1.37 1.04 -12.90
CA HIS A 244 0.95 1.01 -14.30
C HIS A 244 1.19 -0.38 -14.93
N LEU A 245 2.36 -1.00 -14.69
CA LEU A 245 2.67 -2.35 -15.18
C LEU A 245 1.69 -3.39 -14.60
N ILE A 246 1.41 -3.33 -13.30
CA ILE A 246 0.47 -4.24 -12.62
C ILE A 246 -0.94 -4.07 -13.19
N ALA A 247 -1.45 -2.84 -13.22
CA ALA A 247 -2.84 -2.54 -13.58
C ALA A 247 -3.12 -2.77 -15.07
N HIS A 248 -2.20 -2.39 -15.97
CA HIS A 248 -2.46 -2.37 -17.41
C HIS A 248 -1.79 -3.50 -18.18
N ARG A 249 -0.78 -4.16 -17.60
CA ARG A 249 -0.04 -5.26 -18.25
C ARG A 249 -0.07 -6.56 -17.43
N ALA A 250 -0.89 -6.64 -16.39
CA ALA A 250 -0.93 -7.79 -15.47
C ALA A 250 0.45 -8.15 -14.90
N GLY A 251 1.33 -7.14 -14.75
CA GLY A 251 2.72 -7.31 -14.31
C GLY A 251 3.68 -7.86 -15.37
N VAL A 252 3.28 -8.02 -16.64
CA VAL A 252 4.16 -8.52 -17.71
C VAL A 252 5.08 -7.40 -18.20
N ILE A 253 6.40 -7.59 -18.04
CA ILE A 253 7.43 -6.62 -18.40
C ILE A 253 7.45 -6.39 -19.92
N ASP A 254 7.30 -5.14 -20.33
CA ASP A 254 7.48 -4.70 -21.72
C ASP A 254 8.77 -3.87 -21.87
N GLN A 255 9.14 -3.55 -23.12
CA GLN A 255 10.35 -2.76 -23.42
C GLN A 255 10.28 -1.37 -22.75
N LYS A 256 9.10 -0.74 -22.77
CA LYS A 256 8.89 0.58 -22.18
C LYS A 256 9.20 0.57 -20.68
N PHE A 257 8.68 -0.41 -19.93
CA PHE A 257 8.99 -0.56 -18.53
C PHE A 257 10.49 -0.79 -18.31
N LYS A 258 11.13 -1.60 -19.16
CA LYS A 258 12.57 -1.87 -19.06
C LYS A 258 13.40 -0.61 -19.23
N ASP A 259 13.05 0.23 -20.19
CA ASP A 259 13.72 1.49 -20.47
C ASP A 259 13.52 2.50 -19.32
N GLU A 260 12.28 2.63 -18.83
CA GLU A 260 11.93 3.54 -17.74
C GLU A 260 12.53 3.14 -16.38
N MET A 261 12.82 1.85 -16.18
CA MET A 261 13.44 1.32 -14.97
C MET A 261 14.93 1.01 -15.16
N SER A 262 15.55 1.56 -16.21
CA SER A 262 16.99 1.47 -16.41
C SER A 262 17.73 2.13 -15.23
N GLY A 263 18.80 1.49 -14.75
CA GLY A 263 19.53 1.94 -13.56
C GLY A 263 19.07 1.33 -12.23
N HIS A 264 18.02 0.51 -12.23
CA HIS A 264 17.54 -0.20 -11.04
C HIS A 264 17.92 -1.69 -11.08
N PRO A 265 18.92 -2.13 -10.28
CA PRO A 265 19.43 -3.50 -10.31
C PRO A 265 18.34 -4.56 -10.11
N GLU A 266 17.33 -4.27 -9.28
CA GLU A 266 16.24 -5.19 -8.95
C GLU A 266 15.34 -5.55 -10.16
N TYR A 267 15.35 -4.74 -11.22
CA TYR A 267 14.59 -4.99 -12.45
C TYR A 267 15.49 -5.38 -13.63
N SER A 268 16.82 -5.17 -13.51
CA SER A 268 17.78 -5.33 -14.60
C SER A 268 17.87 -6.76 -15.14
N CYS A 269 17.75 -7.77 -14.28
CA CYS A 269 17.87 -9.18 -14.67
C CYS A 269 16.56 -9.80 -15.19
N GLN A 270 15.42 -9.11 -15.07
CA GLN A 270 14.12 -9.68 -15.42
C GLN A 270 13.85 -9.56 -16.95
N PRO A 271 13.54 -10.66 -17.65
CA PRO A 271 13.38 -10.64 -19.11
C PRO A 271 12.08 -9.96 -19.55
N ILE A 272 12.09 -9.37 -20.74
CA ILE A 272 10.86 -8.88 -21.39
C ILE A 272 9.93 -10.05 -21.66
N GLY A 273 8.63 -9.85 -21.44
CA GLY A 273 7.59 -10.87 -21.60
C GLY A 273 7.37 -11.76 -20.38
N SER A 274 8.22 -11.68 -19.34
CA SER A 274 7.93 -12.34 -18.06
C SER A 274 7.09 -11.47 -17.14
N ARG A 275 6.35 -12.11 -16.22
CA ARG A 275 5.77 -11.41 -15.08
C ARG A 275 6.89 -10.89 -14.18
N ILE A 276 6.72 -9.68 -13.67
CA ILE A 276 7.64 -9.07 -12.71
C ILE A 276 7.65 -9.88 -11.41
N LEU A 277 8.85 -10.20 -10.92
CA LEU A 277 9.02 -10.71 -9.57
C LEU A 277 8.92 -9.55 -8.59
N LEU A 278 7.92 -9.61 -7.72
CA LEU A 278 7.79 -8.73 -6.57
C LEU A 278 8.35 -9.45 -5.34
N THR A 279 9.38 -8.86 -4.74
CA THR A 279 9.95 -9.31 -3.46
C THR A 279 9.52 -8.35 -2.36
N GLY A 280 9.59 -8.78 -1.09
CA GLY A 280 9.30 -7.93 0.06
C GLY A 280 10.12 -6.65 0.08
N PRO A 281 11.45 -6.66 -0.15
CA PRO A 281 12.25 -5.45 -0.26
C PRO A 281 11.76 -4.49 -1.35
N ILE A 282 11.39 -5.00 -2.54
CA ILE A 282 10.84 -4.17 -3.62
C ILE A 282 9.54 -3.51 -3.13
N VAL A 283 8.61 -4.29 -2.58
CA VAL A 283 7.31 -3.81 -2.12
C VAL A 283 7.46 -2.76 -1.02
N ARG A 284 8.27 -3.06 0.01
CA ARG A 284 8.60 -2.13 1.10
C ARG A 284 9.13 -0.80 0.58
N ASN A 285 10.09 -0.84 -0.34
CA ASN A 285 10.71 0.39 -0.86
C ASN A 285 9.72 1.26 -1.64
N ARG A 286 8.80 0.62 -2.39
CA ARG A 286 7.77 1.34 -3.16
C ARG A 286 6.69 1.93 -2.27
N ILE A 287 6.29 1.23 -1.21
CA ILE A 287 5.37 1.76 -0.19
C ILE A 287 6.04 2.92 0.58
N ASN A 288 7.30 2.76 1.00
CA ASN A 288 8.09 3.82 1.65
C ASN A 288 8.20 5.09 0.81
N ALA A 289 8.24 4.97 -0.53
CA ALA A 289 8.22 6.14 -1.40
C ALA A 289 6.87 6.89 -1.33
N CYS A 290 5.74 6.16 -1.30
CA CYS A 290 4.42 6.74 -1.12
C CYS A 290 4.25 7.39 0.26
N VAL A 291 4.69 6.72 1.32
CA VAL A 291 4.62 7.22 2.71
C VAL A 291 5.40 8.52 2.84
N ARG A 292 6.69 8.52 2.50
CA ARG A 292 7.56 9.70 2.63
C ARG A 292 7.05 10.88 1.81
N CYS A 293 6.67 10.65 0.55
CA CYS A 293 6.12 11.72 -0.28
C CYS A 293 4.78 12.25 0.25
N GLY A 294 3.90 11.38 0.76
CA GLY A 294 2.64 11.81 1.37
C GLY A 294 2.85 12.65 2.63
N VAL A 295 3.73 12.21 3.54
CA VAL A 295 4.08 12.93 4.77
C VAL A 295 4.70 14.29 4.45
N ASP A 296 5.71 14.33 3.58
CA ASP A 296 6.39 15.59 3.21
C ASP A 296 5.45 16.56 2.51
N LEU A 297 4.53 16.07 1.67
CA LEU A 297 3.54 16.91 0.99
C LEU A 297 2.54 17.52 1.97
N VAL A 298 2.10 16.75 2.97
CA VAL A 298 1.25 17.25 4.05
C VAL A 298 1.97 18.34 4.84
N HIS A 299 3.20 18.11 5.29
CA HIS A 299 3.96 19.13 6.03
C HIS A 299 4.24 20.37 5.20
N ALA A 300 4.62 20.21 3.93
CA ALA A 300 4.92 21.34 3.04
C ALA A 300 3.68 22.21 2.80
N THR A 301 2.52 21.59 2.57
CA THR A 301 1.26 22.32 2.37
C THR A 301 0.76 22.98 3.65
N ASP A 302 0.82 22.30 4.80
CA ASP A 302 0.43 22.85 6.10
C ASP A 302 1.30 24.04 6.53
N THR A 303 2.62 23.91 6.35
CA THR A 303 3.58 24.99 6.60
C THR A 303 3.30 26.18 5.69
N TRP A 304 3.08 25.93 4.39
CA TRP A 304 2.78 26.98 3.43
C TRP A 304 1.48 27.71 3.77
N ALA A 305 0.42 26.98 4.12
CA ALA A 305 -0.89 27.55 4.47
C ALA A 305 -0.79 28.45 5.71
N THR A 306 -0.07 27.99 6.72
CA THR A 306 0.17 28.76 7.96
C THR A 306 0.99 30.02 7.71
N ALA A 307 2.00 29.96 6.82
CA ALA A 307 2.81 31.12 6.46
C ALA A 307 2.04 32.19 5.64
N HIS A 308 0.85 31.85 5.12
CA HIS A 308 0.07 32.70 4.22
C HIS A 308 -1.39 32.86 4.66
N SER A 309 -1.67 32.77 5.96
CA SER A 309 -3.02 32.87 6.54
C SER A 309 -3.55 34.31 6.70
N GLU A 310 -3.05 35.26 5.90
CA GLU A 310 -3.47 36.67 5.85
C GLU A 310 -4.40 36.93 4.64
#